data_AF-A0A6I7D8E6-F1
#
_entry.id   AF-A0A6I7D8E6-F1
#
_cell.length_a   1.000
_cell.length_b   1.000
_cell.length_c   1.000
_cell.angle_alpha   90.00
_cell.angle_beta   90.00
_cell.angle_gamma   90.00
#
_symmetry.space_group_name_H-M   'P 1'
#
loop_
_entity.id
_entity.type
_entity.pdbx_description
1 polymer ?
#
loop_
_entity_poly.entity_id
_entity_poly.type
_entity_poly.pdbx_seq_one_letter_code
_entity_poly.pdbx_strand_id
1 'polypeptide(L)'
;MLFREEYSGSVRNGYRATSKALGYGDNEADIFYNVVDLSLSGASLLKPVLKEDSWKLFHYIKSDFITSWQTMGRVPLMSEIFFEGMAIYSTYDLYEEKNKSE
;
A
#
# COMPACT_ATOMS: atom_id res chain seq x y z
N MET A 1 -26.01 -18.54 1.03
CA MET A 1 -25.56 -17.56 0.03
C MET A 1 -25.20 -16.29 0.78
N LEU A 2 -23.93 -16.14 1.18
CA LEU A 2 -23.47 -14.91 1.81
C LEU A 2 -23.27 -13.89 0.69
N PHE A 3 -24.18 -12.93 0.59
CA PHE A 3 -23.91 -11.67 -0.11
C PHE A 3 -22.74 -11.00 0.62
N ARG A 4 -21.52 -11.26 0.15
CA ARG A 4 -20.41 -10.34 0.41
C ARG A 4 -20.67 -9.17 -0.52
N GLU A 5 -21.34 -8.16 -0.01
CA GLU A 5 -21.25 -6.84 -0.62
C GLU A 5 -19.75 -6.50 -0.59
N GLU A 6 -19.08 -6.55 -1.75
CA GLU A 6 -17.74 -6.02 -1.88
C GLU A 6 -17.83 -4.52 -1.62
N TYR A 7 -17.69 -4.15 -0.35
CA TYR A 7 -17.60 -2.75 0.03
C TYR A 7 -16.25 -2.23 -0.46
N SER A 8 -16.24 -1.87 -1.73
CA SER A 8 -15.13 -1.23 -2.41
C SER A 8 -15.12 0.23 -1.96
N GLY A 9 -14.01 0.66 -1.34
CA GLY A 9 -13.85 2.05 -0.93
C GLY A 9 -13.94 3.00 -2.13
N SER A 10 -14.33 4.26 -1.90
CA SER A 10 -14.53 5.25 -2.96
C SER A 10 -13.31 5.42 -3.88
N VAL A 11 -12.09 5.28 -3.34
CA VAL A 11 -10.84 5.33 -4.12
C VAL A 11 -10.75 4.17 -5.09
N ARG A 12 -10.95 2.93 -4.62
CA ARG A 12 -10.95 1.73 -5.48
C ARG A 12 -12.02 1.82 -6.57
N ASN A 13 -13.19 2.34 -6.24
CA ASN A 13 -14.25 2.59 -7.23
C ASN A 13 -13.85 3.63 -8.29
N GLY A 14 -13.08 4.65 -7.92
CA GLY A 14 -12.48 5.58 -8.89
C GLY A 14 -11.51 4.90 -9.85
N TYR A 15 -10.69 3.98 -9.36
CA TYR A 15 -9.80 3.16 -10.19
C TYR A 15 -10.61 2.28 -11.15
N ARG A 16 -11.65 1.58 -10.65
CA ARG A 16 -12.56 0.76 -11.47
C ARG A 16 -13.28 1.58 -12.54
N ALA A 17 -13.78 2.76 -12.19
CA ALA A 17 -14.43 3.67 -13.14
C ALA A 17 -13.47 4.14 -14.24
N THR A 18 -12.23 4.47 -13.88
CA THR A 18 -11.20 4.89 -14.84
C THR A 18 -10.77 3.73 -15.74
N SER A 19 -10.57 2.55 -15.17
CA SER A 19 -10.26 1.31 -15.91
C SER A 19 -11.34 1.01 -16.97
N LYS A 20 -12.61 1.06 -16.57
CA LYS A 20 -13.76 0.89 -17.48
C LYS A 20 -13.80 1.95 -18.57
N ALA A 21 -13.54 3.21 -18.23
CA ALA A 21 -13.47 4.30 -19.23
C ALA A 21 -12.34 4.10 -20.26
N LEU A 22 -11.28 3.38 -19.89
CA LEU A 22 -10.16 3.02 -20.75
C LEU A 22 -10.34 1.67 -21.48
N GLY A 23 -11.47 0.99 -21.27
CA GLY A 23 -11.77 -0.30 -21.90
C GLY A 23 -11.18 -1.53 -21.20
N TYR A 24 -10.71 -1.37 -19.96
CA TYR A 24 -10.21 -2.45 -19.11
C TYR A 24 -11.28 -2.89 -18.08
N GLY A 25 -11.05 -4.04 -17.43
CA GLY A 25 -11.95 -4.62 -16.43
C GLY A 25 -11.70 -4.14 -15.01
N ASP A 26 -12.49 -4.68 -14.08
CA ASP A 26 -12.35 -4.40 -12.65
C ASP A 26 -11.12 -5.10 -12.04
N ASN A 27 -10.71 -6.26 -12.57
CA ASN A 27 -9.53 -7.00 -12.10
C ASN A 27 -8.24 -6.20 -12.36
N GLU A 28 -8.10 -5.59 -13.54
CA GLU A 28 -6.97 -4.71 -13.86
C GLU A 28 -6.93 -3.51 -12.91
N ALA A 29 -8.09 -2.92 -12.63
CA ALA A 29 -8.22 -1.78 -11.74
C ALA A 29 -7.79 -2.12 -10.31
N ASP A 30 -8.22 -3.26 -9.79
CA ASP A 30 -7.95 -3.70 -8.43
C ASP A 30 -6.48 -4.11 -8.24
N ILE A 31 -5.89 -4.80 -9.24
CA ILE A 31 -4.46 -5.08 -9.26
C ILE A 31 -3.66 -3.78 -9.23
N PHE A 32 -4.01 -2.82 -10.10
CA PHE A 32 -3.30 -1.54 -10.16
C PHE A 32 -3.46 -0.72 -8.87
N TYR A 33 -4.66 -0.69 -8.29
CA TYR A 33 -4.92 -0.08 -6.99
C TYR A 33 -4.01 -0.66 -5.90
N ASN A 34 -3.96 -1.99 -5.77
CA ASN A 34 -3.14 -2.64 -4.75
C ASN A 34 -1.63 -2.42 -4.99
N VAL A 35 -1.17 -2.39 -6.25
CA VAL A 35 0.23 -2.09 -6.58
C VAL A 35 0.61 -0.66 -6.16
N VAL A 36 -0.26 0.31 -6.43
CA VAL A 36 -0.04 1.71 -6.00
C VAL A 36 -0.01 1.81 -4.48
N ASP A 37 -0.95 1.17 -3.80
CA ASP A 37 -1.04 1.14 -2.33
C ASP A 37 0.23 0.56 -1.69
N LEU A 38 0.67 -0.63 -2.13
CA LEU A 38 1.91 -1.26 -1.68
C LEU A 38 3.15 -0.40 -1.93
N SER A 39 3.21 0.25 -3.10
CA SER A 39 4.33 1.14 -3.44
C SER A 39 4.38 2.36 -2.54
N LEU A 40 3.22 2.95 -2.23
CA LEU A 40 3.10 4.12 -1.37
C LEU A 40 3.46 3.77 0.08
N SER A 41 2.98 2.61 0.56
CA SER A 41 3.30 2.06 1.87
C SER A 41 4.81 1.81 2.03
N GLY A 42 5.42 1.07 1.10
CA GLY A 42 6.86 0.83 1.09
C GLY A 42 7.68 2.12 1.02
N ALA A 43 7.27 3.10 0.20
CA ALA A 43 7.92 4.40 0.14
C ALA A 43 7.82 5.17 1.48
N SER A 44 6.68 5.08 2.17
CA SER A 44 6.47 5.68 3.49
C SER A 44 7.39 5.05 4.55
N LEU A 45 7.53 3.72 4.53
CA LEU A 45 8.40 2.98 5.45
C LEU A 45 9.88 3.29 5.24
N LEU A 46 10.30 3.50 3.99
CA LEU A 46 11.70 3.75 3.62
C LEU A 46 12.09 5.24 3.68
N LYS A 47 11.12 6.14 3.88
CA LYS A 47 11.36 7.58 3.94
C LYS A 47 12.35 7.92 5.06
N PRO A 48 13.35 8.79 4.82
CA PRO A 48 14.20 9.31 5.88
C PRO A 48 13.42 10.28 6.77
N VAL A 49 13.52 10.10 8.09
CA VAL A 49 12.90 10.95 9.11
C VAL A 49 13.94 11.40 10.12
N LEU A 50 13.72 12.57 10.74
CA LEU A 50 14.64 13.10 11.75
C LEU A 50 14.65 12.17 12.97
N LYS A 51 15.85 11.85 13.45
CA LYS A 51 16.04 11.06 14.66
C LYS A 51 15.60 11.86 15.89
N GLU A 52 14.66 11.31 16.66
CA GLU A 52 14.28 11.84 17.98
C GLU A 52 15.54 12.02 18.87
N ASP A 53 15.57 13.10 19.64
CA ASP A 53 16.66 13.46 20.57
C ASP A 53 18.03 13.83 19.96
N SER A 54 18.06 14.34 18.74
CA SER A 54 19.30 14.92 18.17
C SER A 54 19.52 16.38 18.63
N TRP A 55 19.95 16.57 19.88
CA TRP A 55 20.37 17.90 20.39
C TRP A 55 21.62 18.37 19.64
N LYS A 56 21.46 19.12 18.55
CA LYS A 56 22.55 19.54 17.67
C LYS A 56 22.40 21.00 17.24
N LEU A 57 23.53 21.69 17.08
CA LEU A 57 23.60 23.08 16.63
C LEU A 57 23.29 23.21 15.12
N PHE A 58 23.57 22.17 14.34
CA PHE A 58 23.22 22.06 12.92
C PHE A 58 22.16 20.97 12.74
N HIS A 59 21.10 21.30 12.00
CA HIS A 59 20.01 20.39 11.68
C HIS A 59 20.11 19.95 10.21
N TYR A 60 19.47 18.82 9.88
CA TYR A 60 19.29 18.32 8.50
C TYR A 60 20.59 17.84 7.82
N ILE A 61 21.58 17.36 8.58
CA ILE A 61 22.72 16.64 8.00
C ILE A 61 22.39 15.15 7.83
N LYS A 62 23.09 14.45 6.92
CA LYS A 62 22.81 13.01 6.64
C LYS A 62 22.80 12.12 7.88
N SER A 63 23.59 12.45 8.90
CA SER A 63 23.67 11.71 10.16
C SER A 63 22.51 11.99 11.14
N ASP A 64 21.60 12.90 10.81
CA ASP A 64 20.41 13.23 11.60
C ASP A 64 19.18 12.40 11.19
N PHE A 65 19.28 11.66 10.09
CA PHE A 65 18.15 10.90 9.56
C PHE A 65 18.27 9.42 9.89
N ILE A 66 17.13 8.85 10.29
CA ILE A 66 16.90 7.41 10.40
C ILE A 66 15.78 7.02 9.44
N THR A 67 15.62 5.73 9.16
CA THR A 67 14.53 5.27 8.29
C THR A 67 13.20 5.29 9.06
N SER A 68 12.10 5.69 8.42
CA SER A 68 10.77 5.85 9.04
C SER A 68 10.33 4.64 9.86
N TRP A 69 10.51 3.41 9.34
CA TRP A 69 10.15 2.19 10.09
C TRP A 69 10.87 2.06 11.45
N GLN A 70 12.05 2.67 11.61
CA GLN A 70 12.80 2.66 12.89
C GLN A 70 12.19 3.58 13.94
N THR A 71 11.34 4.53 13.53
CA THR A 71 10.56 5.39 14.43
C THR A 71 9.18 4.82 14.77
N MET A 72 8.73 3.79 14.05
CA MET A 72 7.43 3.18 14.30
C MET A 72 7.45 2.32 15.56
N GLY A 73 6.39 2.40 16.36
CA GLY A 73 6.16 1.45 17.44
C GLY A 73 5.96 0.02 16.93
N ARG A 74 6.12 -0.97 17.82
CA ARG A 74 5.95 -2.40 17.45
C ARG A 74 4.56 -2.71 16.88
N VAL A 75 3.51 -2.16 17.48
CA VAL A 75 2.13 -2.39 17.07
C VAL A 75 1.87 -1.86 15.65
N PRO A 76 2.07 -0.56 15.34
CA PRO A 76 1.83 -0.06 13.99
C PRO A 76 2.71 -0.74 12.94
N LEU A 77 3.97 -1.08 13.25
CA LEU A 77 4.82 -1.81 12.32
C LEU A 77 4.28 -3.22 12.01
N MET A 78 3.82 -3.96 13.02
CA MET A 78 3.22 -5.28 12.82
C MET A 78 1.90 -5.20 12.04
N SER A 79 1.10 -4.17 12.29
CA SER A 79 -0.13 -3.92 11.51
C SER A 79 0.19 -3.68 10.05
N GLU A 80 1.20 -2.86 9.74
CA GLU A 80 1.61 -2.59 8.36
C GLU A 80 2.01 -3.88 7.63
N ILE A 81 2.90 -4.67 8.23
CA ILE A 81 3.34 -5.96 7.68
C ILE A 81 2.15 -6.90 7.43
N PHE A 82 1.21 -6.96 8.37
CA PHE A 82 0.03 -7.82 8.23
C PHE A 82 -0.87 -7.37 7.07
N PHE A 83 -1.20 -6.08 6.99
CA PHE A 83 -2.09 -5.56 5.95
C PHE A 83 -1.43 -5.58 4.56
N GLU A 84 -0.15 -5.25 4.45
CA GLU A 84 0.62 -5.38 3.20
C GLU A 84 0.66 -6.84 2.74
N GLY A 85 0.88 -7.79 3.65
CA GLY A 85 0.86 -9.22 3.34
C GLY A 85 -0.49 -9.68 2.78
N MET A 86 -1.60 -9.20 3.37
CA MET A 86 -2.95 -9.46 2.87
C MET A 86 -3.20 -8.85 1.50
N ALA A 87 -2.72 -7.62 1.25
CA ALA A 87 -2.85 -6.96 -0.04
C ALA A 87 -2.05 -7.67 -1.14
N ILE A 88 -0.84 -8.15 -0.85
CA ILE A 88 -0.03 -8.98 -1.77
C ILE A 88 -0.77 -10.27 -2.10
N TYR A 89 -1.27 -10.99 -1.08
CA TYR A 89 -2.00 -12.24 -1.28
C TYR A 89 -3.26 -12.02 -2.14
N SER A 90 -4.05 -11.01 -1.81
CA SER A 90 -5.24 -10.65 -2.59
C SER A 90 -4.91 -10.29 -4.04
N THR A 91 -3.79 -9.61 -4.28
CA THR A 91 -3.36 -9.26 -5.65
C THR A 91 -2.93 -10.50 -6.43
N TYR A 92 -2.25 -11.44 -5.77
CA TYR A 92 -1.87 -12.72 -6.38
C TYR A 92 -3.11 -13.55 -6.77
N ASP A 93 -4.10 -13.63 -5.88
CA ASP A 93 -5.37 -14.34 -6.14
C ASP A 93 -6.13 -13.72 -7.32
N LEU A 94 -6.25 -12.38 -7.35
CA LEU A 94 -6.85 -11.65 -8.48
C LEU A 94 -6.11 -11.89 -9.80
N TYR A 95 -4.78 -11.95 -9.76
CA TYR A 95 -3.97 -12.24 -10.94
C TYR A 95 -4.18 -13.68 -11.43
N GLU A 96 -4.26 -14.65 -10.52
CA GLU A 96 -4.55 -16.05 -10.87
C GLU A 96 -5.97 -16.21 -11.44
N GLU A 97 -6.96 -15.55 -10.84
CA GLU A 97 -8.35 -15.56 -11.32
C GLU A 97 -8.47 -14.97 -12.73
N LYS A 98 -7.84 -13.81 -12.96
CA LYS A 98 -7.80 -13.19 -14.29
C LYS A 98 -7.23 -14.15 -15.34
N ASN A 99 -6.09 -14.79 -15.06
CA ASN A 99 -5.47 -15.73 -16.01
C ASN A 99 -6.30 -17.00 -16.26
N LYS A 100 -7.21 -17.38 -15.36
CA LYS A 100 -8.14 -18.50 -15.57
C LYS A 100 -9.37 -18.10 -16.42
N SER A 101 -9.66 -16.79 -16.50
CA SER A 101 -10.82 -16.26 -17.21
C SER A 101 -10.55 -15.86 -18.67
N GLU A 102 -9.28 -15.79 -19.07
CA GLU A 102 -8.80 -15.61 -20.45
C GLU A 102 -8.66 -16.96 -21.18
#